data_AF-A0A412RQY5-F1
#
_entry.id   AF-A0A412RQY5-F1
#
_cell.length_a   1.000
_cell.length_b   1.000
_cell.length_c   1.000
_cell.angle_alpha   90.00
_cell.angle_beta   90.00
_cell.angle_gamma   90.00
#
_symmetry.space_group_name_H-M   'P 1'
#
loop_
_entity.id
_entity.type
_entity.pdbx_description
1 polymer ?
#
loop_
_entity_poly.entity_id
_entity_poly.type
_entity_poly.pdbx_seq_one_letter_code
_entity_poly.pdbx_strand_id
1 'polypeptide(L)'
;MKNFFKTIISIIVIVAALILFLNWANKTEKYECEIEEIQSGIYARYQSTASSIPADNYEIITVCINGQLITYEGNVEFIFVENENKIKVTEKPNIVHSDKVIVYIPKDSVEHLGIVGIGK
;
A
#
# COMPACT_ATOMS: atom_id res chain seq x y z
N MET A 1 11.72 -39.20 27.23
CA MET A 1 10.58 -39.25 26.28
C MET A 1 9.54 -38.15 26.50
N LYS A 2 8.90 -38.00 27.66
CA LYS A 2 7.80 -37.03 27.88
C LYS A 2 8.17 -35.57 27.57
N ASN A 3 9.38 -35.14 27.91
CA ASN A 3 9.87 -33.79 27.60
C ASN A 3 10.18 -33.60 26.11
N PHE A 4 10.64 -34.65 25.43
CA PHE A 4 10.92 -34.63 23.98
C PHE A 4 9.63 -34.47 23.17
N PHE A 5 8.56 -35.21 23.52
CA PHE A 5 7.24 -35.05 22.90
C PHE A 5 6.63 -33.67 23.14
N LYS A 6 6.77 -33.11 24.35
CA LYS A 6 6.32 -31.74 24.65
C LYS A 6 7.03 -30.69 23.78
N THR A 7 8.35 -30.82 23.60
CA THR A 7 9.12 -29.91 22.74
C THR A 7 8.68 -30.01 21.28
N ILE A 8 8.47 -31.23 20.76
CA ILE A 8 7.98 -31.43 19.38
C ILE A 8 6.61 -30.78 19.19
N ILE A 9 5.66 -31.00 20.11
CA ILE A 9 4.32 -30.41 20.04
C ILE A 9 4.41 -28.87 20.07
N SER A 10 5.26 -28.31 20.95
CA SER A 10 5.47 -26.87 21.02
C SER A 10 6.00 -26.28 19.71
N ILE A 11 6.95 -26.97 19.05
CA ILE A 11 7.49 -26.54 17.76
C ILE A 11 6.39 -26.57 16.70
N ILE A 12 5.59 -27.64 16.63
CA ILE A 12 4.49 -27.76 15.66
C ILE A 12 3.49 -26.61 15.83
N VAL A 13 3.13 -26.25 17.06
CA VAL A 13 2.21 -25.14 17.33
C VAL A 13 2.80 -23.80 16.86
N ILE A 14 4.08 -23.54 17.15
CA ILE A 14 4.75 -22.32 16.70
C ILE A 14 4.79 -22.23 15.17
N VAL A 15 5.14 -23.34 14.51
CA VAL A 15 5.19 -23.40 13.04
C VAL A 15 3.80 -23.18 12.45
N ALA A 16 2.75 -23.81 12.99
CA ALA A 16 1.39 -23.60 12.53
C ALA A 16 0.92 -22.15 12.70
N ALA A 17 1.22 -21.53 13.84
CA ALA A 17 0.91 -20.12 14.10
C ALA A 17 1.64 -19.19 13.12
N LEU A 18 2.92 -19.45 12.84
CA LEU A 18 3.70 -18.67 11.89
C LEU A 18 3.12 -18.77 10.47
N ILE A 19 2.70 -19.96 10.03
CA ILE A 19 2.08 -20.15 8.71
C ILE A 19 0.77 -19.36 8.61
N LEU A 20 -0.08 -19.42 9.64
CA LEU A 20 -1.33 -18.66 9.66
C LEU A 20 -1.08 -17.15 9.63
N PHE A 21 -0.08 -16.68 10.40
CA PHE A 21 0.32 -15.27 10.40
C PHE A 21 0.83 -14.83 9.03
N LEU A 22 1.73 -15.58 8.41
CA LEU A 22 2.27 -15.26 7.08
C LEU A 22 1.18 -15.26 6.01
N ASN A 23 0.24 -16.22 6.07
CA ASN A 23 -0.90 -16.26 5.15
C ASN A 23 -1.81 -15.03 5.32
N TRP A 24 -2.03 -14.59 6.56
CA TRP A 24 -2.82 -13.38 6.83
C TRP A 24 -2.08 -12.12 6.38
N ALA A 25 -0.79 -11.98 6.73
CA ALA A 25 0.03 -10.82 6.38
C ALA A 25 0.13 -10.65 4.86
N ASN A 26 0.37 -11.74 4.13
CA ASN A 26 0.52 -11.71 2.67
C ASN A 26 -0.81 -11.78 1.89
N LYS A 27 -1.94 -11.93 2.59
CA LYS A 27 -3.25 -11.87 1.93
C LYS A 27 -3.42 -10.48 1.33
N THR A 28 -3.52 -10.43 0.01
CA THR A 28 -3.57 -9.18 -0.73
C THR A 28 -4.86 -9.06 -1.53
N GLU A 29 -5.37 -7.84 -1.63
CA GLU A 29 -6.42 -7.49 -2.58
C GLU A 29 -5.81 -6.99 -3.88
N LYS A 30 -6.53 -7.19 -5.00
CA LYS A 30 -6.15 -6.69 -6.32
C LYS A 30 -7.39 -6.22 -7.04
N TYR A 31 -7.37 -4.99 -7.53
CA TYR A 31 -8.48 -4.40 -8.28
C TYR A 31 -8.03 -3.20 -9.11
N GLU A 32 -8.91 -2.78 -9.99
CA GLU A 32 -8.75 -1.60 -10.84
C GLU A 32 -10.05 -0.81 -10.77
N CYS A 33 -9.94 0.50 -10.60
CA CYS A 33 -11.07 1.41 -10.53
C CYS A 33 -10.74 2.73 -11.20
N GLU A 34 -11.74 3.34 -11.83
CA GLU A 34 -11.67 4.71 -12.30
C GLU A 34 -11.52 5.65 -11.11
N ILE A 35 -10.82 6.76 -11.32
CA ILE A 35 -10.65 7.81 -10.31
C ILE A 35 -11.25 9.13 -10.81
N GLU A 36 -11.85 9.85 -9.88
CA GLU A 36 -12.50 11.13 -10.13
C GLU A 36 -11.56 12.30 -9.78
N GLU A 37 -11.88 13.48 -10.30
CA GLU A 37 -11.20 14.71 -9.89
C GLU A 37 -11.41 14.99 -8.40
N ILE A 38 -10.32 15.23 -7.68
CA ILE A 38 -10.33 15.75 -6.31
C ILE A 38 -10.68 17.24 -6.31
N GLN A 39 -10.14 17.95 -7.31
CA GLN A 39 -10.38 19.35 -7.63
C GLN A 39 -10.09 19.55 -9.12
N SER A 40 -10.50 20.69 -9.69
CA SER A 40 -10.40 20.92 -11.14
C SER A 40 -9.03 20.56 -11.72
N GLY A 41 -9.01 19.56 -12.61
CA GLY A 41 -7.81 19.08 -13.31
C GLY A 41 -6.85 18.20 -12.47
N ILE A 42 -7.13 17.97 -11.19
CA ILE A 42 -6.30 17.17 -10.28
C ILE A 42 -7.05 15.90 -9.89
N TYR A 43 -6.45 14.75 -10.22
CA TYR A 43 -7.02 13.42 -9.96
C TYR A 43 -6.35 12.72 -8.77
N ALA A 44 -5.13 13.14 -8.41
CA ALA A 44 -4.40 12.53 -7.31
C ALA A 44 -3.54 13.54 -6.54
N ARG A 45 -3.39 13.28 -5.25
CA ARG A 45 -2.43 13.97 -4.36
C ARG A 45 -1.33 13.01 -3.95
N TYR A 46 -0.09 13.36 -4.26
CA TYR A 46 1.07 12.55 -3.98
C TYR A 46 1.98 13.20 -2.95
N GLN A 47 2.46 12.40 -2.02
CA GLN A 47 3.52 12.77 -1.08
C GLN A 47 4.38 11.55 -0.77
N SER A 48 5.57 11.77 -0.24
CA SER A 48 6.44 10.70 0.25
C SER A 48 6.96 11.00 1.63
N THR A 49 7.32 9.94 2.35
CA THR A 49 7.92 10.03 3.68
C THR A 49 9.41 9.75 3.60
N ALA A 50 10.18 10.44 4.44
CA ALA A 50 11.59 10.19 4.62
C ALA A 50 11.91 9.95 6.10
N SER A 51 12.62 8.85 6.37
CA SER A 51 13.02 8.42 7.70
C SER A 51 14.34 7.67 7.68
N SER A 52 15.07 7.73 8.81
CA SER A 52 16.24 6.89 9.04
C SER A 52 15.89 5.40 9.24
N ILE A 53 14.62 5.09 9.50
CA ILE A 53 14.12 3.71 9.56
C ILE A 53 13.60 3.34 8.16
N PRO A 54 14.17 2.32 7.50
CA PRO A 54 13.76 1.93 6.14
C PRO A 54 12.25 1.68 5.97
N ALA A 55 11.61 1.03 6.95
CA ALA A 55 10.18 0.71 6.92
C ALA A 55 9.25 1.94 6.96
N ASP A 56 9.77 3.11 7.36
CA ASP A 56 9.02 4.35 7.44
C ASP A 56 9.23 5.24 6.19
N ASN A 57 9.94 4.73 5.17
CA ASN A 57 10.07 5.37 3.86
C ASN A 57 9.06 4.74 2.89
N TYR A 58 7.97 5.46 2.65
CA TYR A 58 6.90 5.03 1.76
C TYR A 58 6.28 6.23 1.04
N GLU A 59 5.56 5.93 -0.01
CA GLU A 59 4.81 6.87 -0.81
C GLU A 59 3.35 6.83 -0.40
N ILE A 60 2.70 7.97 -0.47
CA ILE A 60 1.29 8.12 -0.12
C ILE A 60 0.60 8.77 -1.30
N ILE A 61 -0.43 8.10 -1.81
CA ILE A 61 -1.30 8.63 -2.86
C ILE A 61 -2.73 8.68 -2.34
N THR A 62 -3.38 9.82 -2.50
CA THR A 62 -4.81 9.98 -2.24
C THR A 62 -5.52 10.25 -3.56
N VAL A 63 -6.58 9.48 -3.82
CA VAL A 63 -7.42 9.56 -5.03
C VAL A 63 -8.90 9.64 -4.63
N CYS A 64 -9.75 10.15 -5.51
CA CYS A 64 -11.20 10.09 -5.33
C CYS A 64 -11.76 8.87 -6.07
N ILE A 65 -12.48 7.99 -5.35
CA ILE A 65 -13.15 6.83 -5.91
C ILE A 65 -14.59 6.84 -5.40
N ASN A 66 -15.57 6.87 -6.31
CA ASN A 66 -16.99 6.94 -6.00
C ASN A 66 -17.34 8.10 -5.04
N GLY A 67 -16.77 9.28 -5.29
CA GLY A 67 -16.92 10.47 -4.45
C GLY A 67 -16.23 10.42 -3.08
N GLN A 68 -15.45 9.37 -2.78
CA GLN A 68 -14.73 9.23 -1.52
C GLN A 68 -13.22 9.34 -1.73
N LEU A 69 -12.54 10.13 -0.87
CA LEU A 69 -11.09 10.15 -0.82
C LEU A 69 -10.56 8.87 -0.19
N ILE A 70 -9.75 8.13 -0.94
CA ILE A 70 -9.08 6.91 -0.51
C ILE A 70 -7.57 7.13 -0.57
N THR A 71 -6.89 6.75 0.51
CA THR A 71 -5.45 6.84 0.64
C THR A 71 -4.82 5.45 0.57
N TYR A 72 -3.72 5.35 -0.17
CA TYR A 72 -2.86 4.17 -0.26
C TYR A 72 -1.46 4.53 0.22
N GLU A 73 -0.84 3.62 0.95
CA GLU A 73 0.47 3.83 1.58
C GLU A 73 1.41 2.68 1.23
N GLY A 74 2.51 2.98 0.53
CA GLY A 74 3.49 1.98 0.11
C GLY A 74 4.28 2.44 -1.09
N ASN A 75 4.14 1.76 -2.23
CA ASN A 75 4.79 2.13 -3.47
C ASN A 75 3.77 2.58 -4.53
N VAL A 76 4.08 3.70 -5.18
CA VAL A 76 3.23 4.35 -6.17
C VAL A 76 4.00 4.45 -7.48
N GLU A 77 3.49 3.80 -8.52
CA GLU A 77 3.99 3.92 -9.89
C GLU A 77 3.05 4.82 -10.70
N PHE A 78 3.59 5.81 -11.41
CA PHE A 78 2.82 6.66 -12.31
C PHE A 78 3.03 6.25 -13.76
N ILE A 79 1.92 6.08 -14.49
CA ILE A 79 1.90 5.92 -15.94
C ILE A 79 1.14 7.11 -16.52
N PHE A 80 1.87 8.04 -17.12
CA PHE A 80 1.26 9.26 -17.64
C PHE A 80 0.59 9.03 -19.01
N VAL A 81 -0.72 9.22 -19.06
CA VAL A 81 -1.59 9.01 -20.24
C VAL A 81 -2.69 10.06 -20.30
N GLU A 82 -3.00 10.56 -21.50
CA GLU A 82 -3.92 11.71 -21.66
C GLU A 82 -5.40 11.36 -21.46
N ASN A 83 -5.81 10.11 -21.69
CA ASN A 83 -7.22 9.72 -21.83
C ASN A 83 -7.69 8.68 -20.80
N GLU A 84 -6.89 8.36 -19.79
CA GLU A 84 -7.26 7.40 -18.75
C GLU A 84 -7.02 8.02 -17.38
N ASN A 85 -7.99 7.86 -16.49
CA ASN A 85 -7.92 8.25 -15.08
C ASN A 85 -8.34 7.06 -14.24
N LYS A 86 -7.36 6.27 -13.80
CA LYS A 86 -7.62 5.07 -13.00
C LYS A 86 -6.48 4.72 -12.09
N ILE A 87 -6.79 3.91 -11.09
CA ILE A 87 -5.81 3.31 -10.20
C ILE A 87 -5.95 1.79 -10.23
N LYS A 88 -4.81 1.12 -10.29
CA LYS A 88 -4.70 -0.33 -10.20
C LYS A 88 -3.96 -0.69 -8.93
N VAL A 89 -4.65 -1.32 -8.01
CA VAL A 89 -4.08 -1.88 -6.79
C VAL A 89 -3.56 -3.26 -7.12
N THR A 90 -2.24 -3.40 -7.16
CA THR A 90 -1.55 -4.66 -7.49
C THR A 90 -1.25 -5.49 -6.26
N GLU A 91 -0.99 -4.83 -5.13
CA GLU A 91 -0.85 -5.43 -3.81
C GLU A 91 -1.45 -4.50 -2.74
N LYS A 92 -2.18 -5.05 -1.79
CA LYS A 92 -2.73 -4.42 -0.58
C LYS A 92 -2.73 -5.45 0.55
N PRO A 93 -1.54 -5.81 1.06
CA PRO A 93 -1.39 -6.81 2.11
C PRO A 93 -1.85 -6.28 3.47
N ASN A 94 -1.97 -7.15 4.47
CA ASN A 94 -2.22 -6.73 5.86
C ASN A 94 -0.93 -6.29 6.56
N ILE A 95 -0.08 -5.55 5.84
CA ILE A 95 1.21 -5.04 6.29
C ILE A 95 1.19 -3.52 6.10
N VAL A 96 1.63 -2.79 7.12
CA VAL A 96 1.68 -1.33 7.09
C VAL A 96 2.57 -0.85 5.95
N HIS A 97 2.16 0.22 5.27
CA HIS A 97 2.95 0.91 4.25
C HIS A 97 3.45 -0.01 3.12
N SER A 98 2.65 -1.03 2.76
CA SER A 98 3.05 -2.08 1.82
C SER A 98 2.09 -2.21 0.63
N ASP A 99 1.21 -1.22 0.43
CA ASP A 99 0.39 -1.17 -0.78
C ASP A 99 1.29 -0.99 -2.01
N LYS A 100 0.89 -1.55 -3.15
CA LYS A 100 1.51 -1.30 -4.45
C LYS A 100 0.43 -0.90 -5.43
N VAL A 101 0.52 0.33 -5.90
CA VAL A 101 -0.49 0.92 -6.79
C VAL A 101 0.16 1.50 -8.04
N ILE A 102 -0.53 1.33 -9.16
CA ILE A 102 -0.18 1.95 -10.44
C ILE A 102 -1.29 2.94 -10.77
N VAL A 103 -0.93 4.20 -11.00
CA VAL A 103 -1.85 5.29 -11.28
C VAL A 103 -1.68 5.73 -12.73
N TYR A 104 -2.78 5.72 -13.48
CA TYR A 104 -2.85 6.15 -14.87
C TYR A 104 -3.60 7.46 -14.93
N ILE A 105 -2.92 8.54 -15.31
CA ILE A 105 -3.43 9.92 -15.29
C ILE A 105 -2.63 10.83 -16.22
N PRO A 106 -3.15 11.99 -16.63
CA PRO A 106 -2.38 13.01 -17.31
C PRO A 106 -1.23 13.55 -16.46
N LYS A 107 -0.16 14.03 -17.11
CA LYS A 107 1.08 14.45 -16.44
C LYS A 107 0.88 15.59 -15.44
N ASP A 108 0.04 16.55 -15.79
CA ASP A 108 -0.18 17.77 -14.99
C ASP A 108 -1.37 17.62 -14.02
N SER A 109 -1.86 16.39 -13.84
CA SER A 109 -3.04 16.07 -13.02
C SER A 109 -2.71 15.53 -11.62
N VAL A 110 -1.44 15.62 -11.21
CA VAL A 110 -0.97 15.27 -9.87
C VAL A 110 -0.60 16.52 -9.09
N GLU A 111 -1.19 16.65 -7.90
CA GLU A 111 -0.73 17.62 -6.91
C GLU A 111 0.35 16.98 -6.04
N HIS A 112 1.60 17.46 -6.16
CA HIS A 112 2.73 17.00 -5.36
C HIS A 112 2.86 17.84 -4.08
N LEU A 113 2.66 17.21 -2.92
CA LEU A 113 2.71 17.86 -1.60
C LEU A 113 4.11 17.85 -0.98
N GLY A 114 5.08 17.17 -1.61
CA GLY A 114 6.47 17.12 -1.17
C GLY A 114 6.81 15.93 -0.27
N ILE A 115 7.90 16.07 0.49
CA ILE A 115 8.45 15.04 1.37
C ILE A 115 8.20 15.42 2.83
N VAL A 116 7.58 14.51 3.59
CA VAL A 116 7.37 14.66 5.03
C VAL A 116 8.43 13.88 5.80
N GLY A 117 9.24 14.56 6.59
CA GLY A 117 10.20 13.92 7.50
C GLY A 117 9.50 13.37 8.73
N ILE A 118 9.65 12.07 9.00
CA ILE A 118 9.13 11.45 10.22
C ILE A 118 10.20 11.61 11.30
N GLY A 119 10.09 12.67 12.11
CA GLY A 119 10.89 12.86 13.31
C GLY A 119 10.44 11.89 14.40
N LYS A 120 11.39 11.20 15.05
CA LYS A 120 11.11 10.43 16.26
C LYS A 120 10.82 11.35 17.45
#